data_AF-A0A059P8J2-F1
#
_entry.id   AF-A0A059P8J2-F1
#
_cell.length_a   1.000
_cell.length_b   1.000
_cell.length_c   1.000
_cell.angle_alpha   90.00
_cell.angle_beta   90.00
_cell.angle_gamma   90.00
#
_symmetry.space_group_name_H-M   'P 1'
#
loop_
_entity.id
_entity.type
_entity.pdbx_description
1 polymer ?
#
loop_
_entity_poly.entity_id
_entity_poly.type
_entity_poly.pdbx_seq_one_letter_code
_entity_poly.pdbx_strand_id
1 'polypeptide(L)'
;WIPSNIWVGVGQMTKEDVTFDLAPVYKKAGITYIQAKATEIHPEGSATVEKGFVTVESTDPETAGAVSTVEYDYLVNATGPKLNFGKTPGLGEGSELGEHTVSVCTADHAVHANEKLHEAIEKMKGG
;
A
#
# COMPACT_ATOMS: atom_id res chain seq x y z
N TRP A 1 -10.82 -3.41 -0.17
CA TRP A 1 -11.19 -4.27 0.98
C TRP A 1 -10.22 -5.45 1.02
N ILE A 2 -9.28 -5.43 1.97
CA ILE A 2 -8.13 -6.36 1.99
C ILE A 2 -8.53 -7.85 1.99
N PRO A 3 -9.55 -8.30 2.77
CA PRO A 3 -9.94 -9.72 2.76
C PRO A 3 -10.38 -10.27 1.39
N SER A 4 -10.85 -9.42 0.47
CA SER A 4 -11.27 -9.87 -0.86
C SER A 4 -10.11 -10.08 -1.84
N ASN A 5 -8.88 -9.71 -1.49
CA ASN A 5 -7.74 -9.90 -2.38
C ASN A 5 -7.51 -11.38 -2.75
N ILE A 6 -7.98 -12.33 -1.93
CA ILE A 6 -7.91 -13.76 -2.29
C ILE A 6 -8.73 -14.08 -3.55
N TRP A 7 -9.90 -13.44 -3.71
CA TRP A 7 -10.80 -13.63 -4.85
C TRP A 7 -10.23 -12.98 -6.10
N VAL A 8 -9.56 -11.84 -5.96
CA VAL A 8 -8.77 -11.22 -7.03
C VAL A 8 -7.65 -12.15 -7.48
N GLY A 9 -6.91 -12.73 -6.52
CA GLY A 9 -5.81 -13.66 -6.79
C GLY A 9 -6.20 -14.92 -7.56
N VAL A 10 -7.46 -15.38 -7.44
CA VAL A 10 -7.99 -16.52 -8.20
C VAL A 10 -8.86 -16.12 -9.39
N GLY A 11 -8.93 -14.83 -9.72
CA GLY A 11 -9.65 -14.32 -10.89
C GLY A 11 -11.18 -14.34 -10.77
N GLN A 12 -11.72 -14.40 -9.55
CA GLN A 12 -13.17 -14.37 -9.27
C GLN A 12 -13.69 -12.94 -9.04
N MET A 13 -12.80 -11.97 -8.84
CA MET A 13 -13.10 -10.54 -8.71
C MET A 13 -12.01 -9.73 -9.43
N THR A 14 -12.31 -8.51 -9.85
CA THR A 14 -11.30 -7.57 -10.37
C THR A 14 -10.74 -6.67 -9.27
N LYS A 15 -9.67 -5.92 -9.60
CA LYS A 15 -9.10 -4.92 -8.68
C LYS A 15 -10.12 -3.82 -8.37
N GLU A 16 -10.92 -3.43 -9.36
CA GLU A 16 -11.94 -2.38 -9.25
C GLU A 16 -13.09 -2.81 -8.32
N ASP A 17 -13.43 -4.11 -8.26
CA ASP A 17 -14.44 -4.64 -7.34
C ASP A 17 -14.03 -4.49 -5.86
N VAL A 18 -12.74 -4.33 -5.58
CA VAL A 18 -12.20 -4.29 -4.21
C VAL A 18 -11.51 -2.98 -3.85
N THR A 19 -11.49 -2.00 -4.75
CA THR A 19 -10.86 -0.69 -4.52
C THR A 19 -11.84 0.46 -4.77
N PHE A 20 -11.56 1.62 -4.21
CA PHE A 20 -12.32 2.84 -4.44
C PHE A 20 -11.45 4.05 -4.10
N ASP A 21 -11.80 5.22 -4.66
CA ASP A 21 -11.07 6.46 -4.42
C ASP A 21 -11.36 7.02 -3.02
N LEU A 22 -10.31 7.25 -2.25
CA LEU A 22 -10.41 7.76 -0.89
C LEU A 22 -10.81 9.24 -0.84
N ALA A 23 -10.24 10.07 -1.74
CA ALA A 23 -10.45 11.52 -1.76
C ALA A 23 -11.94 11.95 -1.77
N PRO A 24 -12.82 11.44 -2.67
CA PRO A 24 -14.23 11.82 -2.66
C PRO A 24 -14.98 11.37 -1.40
N VAL A 25 -14.61 10.21 -0.85
CA VAL A 25 -15.23 9.67 0.38
C VAL A 25 -14.91 10.55 1.59
N TYR A 26 -13.62 10.87 1.79
CA TYR A 26 -13.20 11.73 2.91
C TYR A 26 -13.71 13.16 2.77
N LYS A 27 -13.72 13.71 1.55
CA LYS A 27 -14.30 15.04 1.28
C LYS A 27 -15.77 15.10 1.68
N LYS A 28 -16.57 14.08 1.34
CA LYS A 28 -17.99 14.00 1.73
C LYS A 28 -18.18 13.94 3.25
N ALA A 29 -17.22 13.36 3.97
CA ALA A 29 -17.21 13.28 5.42
C ALA A 29 -16.63 14.53 6.11
N GLY A 30 -16.16 15.53 5.35
CA GLY A 30 -15.52 16.73 5.92
C GLY A 30 -14.12 16.47 6.50
N ILE A 31 -13.44 15.42 6.03
CA ILE A 31 -12.10 15.02 6.48
C ILE A 31 -11.06 15.50 5.46
N THR A 32 -10.03 16.19 5.94
CA THR A 32 -8.86 16.55 5.12
C THR A 32 -8.10 15.28 4.73
N TYR A 33 -7.93 15.09 3.42
CA TYR A 33 -7.17 13.97 2.85
C TYR A 33 -5.87 14.48 2.24
N ILE A 34 -4.73 13.88 2.60
CA ILE A 34 -3.41 14.21 2.08
C ILE A 34 -2.82 12.96 1.42
N GLN A 35 -2.65 12.99 0.10
CA GLN A 35 -2.10 11.88 -0.69
C GLN A 35 -0.56 11.87 -0.59
N ALA A 36 -0.03 11.38 0.53
CA ALA A 36 1.40 11.41 0.81
C ALA A 36 1.86 10.18 1.60
N LYS A 37 3.14 9.87 1.48
CA LYS A 37 3.85 8.89 2.29
C LYS A 37 4.45 9.60 3.51
N ALA A 38 4.05 9.18 4.71
CA ALA A 38 4.71 9.62 5.93
C ALA A 38 6.11 9.00 6.04
N THR A 39 7.14 9.83 6.23
CA THR A 39 8.54 9.40 6.32
C THR A 39 9.05 9.43 7.76
N GLU A 40 8.67 10.44 8.53
CA GLU A 40 9.17 10.69 9.88
C GLU A 40 8.05 11.20 10.78
N ILE A 41 8.06 10.78 12.05
CA ILE A 41 7.17 11.29 13.08
C ILE A 41 8.03 12.03 14.10
N HIS A 42 7.67 13.27 14.40
CA HIS A 42 8.35 14.15 15.35
C HIS A 42 7.38 14.49 16.50
N PRO A 43 7.25 13.63 17.52
CA PRO A 43 6.24 13.82 18.58
C PRO A 43 6.44 15.10 19.39
N GLU A 44 7.70 15.47 19.62
CA GLU A 44 8.11 16.64 20.42
C GLU A 44 8.39 17.87 19.55
N GLY A 45 7.99 17.85 18.29
CA GLY A 45 8.30 18.90 17.33
C GLY A 45 9.78 18.96 16.95
N SER A 46 10.27 20.18 16.69
CA SER A 46 11.64 20.47 16.27
C SER A 46 12.11 21.83 16.82
N ALA A 47 13.34 22.24 16.46
CA ALA A 47 13.86 23.55 16.85
C ALA A 47 13.02 24.75 16.34
N THR A 48 12.20 24.55 15.30
CA THR A 48 11.37 25.61 14.69
C THR A 48 9.87 25.36 14.81
N VAL A 49 9.44 24.19 15.28
CA VAL A 49 8.02 23.81 15.39
C VAL A 49 7.80 23.24 16.79
N GLU A 50 7.02 23.92 17.64
CA GLU A 50 6.77 23.45 19.01
C GLU A 50 5.80 22.25 19.06
N LYS A 51 4.87 22.14 18.10
CA LYS A 51 3.90 21.06 18.05
C LYS A 51 4.49 19.77 17.46
N GLY A 52 3.91 18.64 17.85
CA GLY A 52 4.18 17.36 17.20
C GLY A 52 3.78 17.41 15.72
N PHE A 53 4.58 16.81 14.84
CA PHE A 53 4.30 16.80 13.41
C PHE A 53 4.78 15.53 12.71
N VAL A 54 4.26 15.29 11.51
CA VAL A 54 4.70 14.22 10.60
C VAL A 54 5.30 14.86 9.35
N THR A 55 6.49 14.42 8.97
CA THR A 55 7.07 14.74 7.66
C THR A 55 6.47 13.80 6.63
N VAL A 56 5.94 14.37 5.55
CA VAL A 56 5.28 13.61 4.49
C VAL A 56 5.83 13.98 3.12
N GLU A 57 5.95 12.99 2.26
CA GLU A 57 6.37 13.12 0.87
C GLU A 57 5.18 12.84 -0.05
N SER A 58 4.83 13.81 -0.90
CA SER A 58 3.67 13.70 -1.79
C SER A 58 3.82 12.52 -2.76
N THR A 59 2.73 11.76 -2.88
CA THR A 59 2.60 10.65 -3.85
C THR A 59 1.61 10.96 -4.97
N ASP A 60 1.02 12.15 -4.95
CA ASP A 60 0.23 12.67 -6.07
C ASP A 60 1.14 12.83 -7.30
N PRO A 61 0.74 12.36 -8.49
CA PRO A 61 1.52 12.53 -9.71
C PRO A 61 1.96 13.97 -10.02
N GLU A 62 1.15 14.98 -9.68
CA GLU A 62 1.46 16.38 -9.98
C GLU A 62 2.50 16.99 -9.05
N THR A 63 2.59 16.48 -7.82
CA THR A 63 3.50 16.99 -6.78
C THR A 63 4.44 15.90 -6.24
N ALA A 64 4.68 14.85 -7.00
CA ALA A 64 5.44 13.68 -6.56
C ALA A 64 6.82 14.07 -6.01
N GLY A 65 7.15 13.57 -4.82
CA GLY A 65 8.42 13.85 -4.14
C GLY A 65 8.47 15.17 -3.37
N ALA A 66 7.44 16.02 -3.44
CA ALA A 66 7.39 17.24 -2.64
C ALA A 66 7.26 16.89 -1.14
N VAL A 67 8.18 17.42 -0.33
CA VAL A 67 8.20 17.20 1.12
C VAL A 67 7.46 18.32 1.83
N SER A 68 6.63 17.96 2.81
CA SER A 68 5.91 18.91 3.65
C SER A 68 5.73 18.38 5.07
N THR A 69 5.25 19.25 5.96
CA THR A 69 5.04 18.95 7.37
C THR A 69 3.55 19.06 7.71
N VAL A 70 3.04 18.10 8.48
CA VAL A 70 1.67 18.08 8.99
C VAL A 70 1.69 18.05 10.52
N GLU A 71 1.37 19.19 11.14
CA GLU A 71 1.24 19.31 12.60
C GLU A 71 -0.01 18.60 13.12
N TYR A 72 0.06 18.09 14.35
CA TYR A 72 -1.05 17.43 15.03
C TYR A 72 -1.03 17.70 16.54
N ASP A 73 -2.21 17.64 17.16
CA ASP A 73 -2.34 17.55 18.62
C ASP A 73 -2.43 16.08 19.08
N TYR A 74 -2.99 15.21 18.23
CA TYR A 74 -3.07 13.77 18.45
C TYR A 74 -2.74 13.00 17.17
N LEU A 75 -1.99 11.90 17.30
CA LEU A 75 -1.62 11.03 16.19
C LEU A 75 -2.14 9.61 16.41
N VAL A 76 -2.92 9.10 15.45
CA VAL A 76 -3.31 7.69 15.37
C VAL A 76 -2.47 7.02 14.28
N ASN A 77 -1.55 6.12 14.68
CA ASN A 77 -0.73 5.38 13.73
C ASN A 77 -1.45 4.10 13.26
N ALA A 78 -2.04 4.15 12.06
CA ALA A 78 -2.76 3.04 11.42
C ALA A 78 -2.12 2.61 10.08
N THR A 79 -0.78 2.58 10.02
CA THR A 79 0.00 2.35 8.77
C THR A 79 0.01 0.91 8.26
N GLY A 80 -0.56 -0.04 9.00
CA GLY A 80 -0.62 -1.45 8.60
C GLY A 80 0.75 -2.17 8.66
N PRO A 81 0.85 -3.38 8.09
CA PRO A 81 2.06 -4.19 8.17
C PRO A 81 3.07 -3.84 7.05
N LYS A 82 4.37 -3.89 7.39
CA LYS A 82 5.44 -3.97 6.37
C LYS A 82 5.57 -5.41 5.87
N LEU A 83 5.33 -5.63 4.58
CA LEU A 83 5.56 -6.92 3.92
C LEU A 83 7.06 -7.14 3.74
N ASN A 84 7.61 -8.11 4.49
CA ASN A 84 9.04 -8.39 4.55
C ASN A 84 9.31 -9.82 4.09
N PHE A 85 9.26 -10.03 2.77
CA PHE A 85 9.48 -11.32 2.13
C PHE A 85 10.91 -11.83 2.35
N GLY A 86 11.89 -10.91 2.43
CA GLY A 86 13.29 -11.25 2.70
C GLY A 86 13.57 -11.87 4.08
N LYS A 87 12.60 -11.86 5.01
CA LYS A 87 12.74 -12.57 6.30
C LYS A 87 12.69 -14.09 6.18
N THR A 88 12.18 -14.63 5.08
CA THR A 88 12.11 -16.07 4.85
C THR A 88 12.87 -16.41 3.57
N PRO A 89 14.02 -17.12 3.67
CA PRO A 89 14.78 -17.50 2.49
C PRO A 89 13.91 -18.19 1.44
N GLY A 90 14.01 -17.74 0.19
CA GLY A 90 13.24 -18.26 -0.94
C GLY A 90 11.91 -17.54 -1.23
N LEU A 91 11.44 -16.63 -0.36
CA LEU A 91 10.21 -15.85 -0.61
C LEU A 91 10.44 -14.49 -1.29
N GLY A 92 11.71 -14.06 -1.42
CA GLY A 92 12.10 -12.79 -2.06
C GLY A 92 13.19 -12.05 -1.29
N GLU A 93 13.39 -10.77 -1.62
CA GLU A 93 14.38 -9.88 -0.98
C GLU A 93 13.70 -8.60 -0.50
N GLY A 94 13.85 -8.26 0.79
CA GLY A 94 13.16 -7.09 1.36
C GLY A 94 11.65 -7.15 1.16
N SER A 95 11.10 -6.23 0.37
CA SER A 95 9.68 -6.16 0.01
C SER A 95 9.39 -6.64 -1.42
N GLU A 96 10.39 -7.17 -2.12
CA GLU A 96 10.27 -7.76 -3.46
C GLU A 96 9.95 -9.25 -3.34
N LEU A 97 9.07 -9.74 -4.21
CA LEU A 97 8.68 -11.15 -4.28
C LEU A 97 9.74 -11.97 -5.00
N GLY A 98 9.96 -13.21 -4.55
CA GLY A 98 10.84 -14.16 -5.22
C GLY A 98 10.25 -14.74 -6.50
N GLU A 99 11.11 -15.30 -7.35
CA GLU A 99 10.78 -15.80 -8.71
C GLU A 99 9.62 -16.81 -8.74
N HIS A 100 9.52 -17.67 -7.72
CA HIS A 100 8.53 -18.75 -7.68
C HIS A 100 7.42 -18.49 -6.65
N THR A 101 7.26 -17.25 -6.20
CA THR A 101 6.35 -16.90 -5.11
C THR A 101 5.47 -15.72 -5.47
N VAL A 102 4.23 -15.78 -5.02
CA VAL A 102 3.24 -14.71 -5.19
C VAL A 102 2.61 -14.35 -3.85
N SER A 103 2.00 -13.18 -3.77
CA SER A 103 1.31 -12.68 -2.57
C SER A 103 -0.09 -12.22 -2.93
N VAL A 104 -0.98 -12.14 -1.95
CA VAL A 104 -2.32 -11.53 -2.08
C VAL A 104 -2.56 -10.44 -1.03
N CYS A 105 -1.50 -9.94 -0.40
CA CYS A 105 -1.63 -8.97 0.70
C CYS A 105 -2.03 -7.56 0.23
N THR A 106 -1.76 -7.21 -1.03
CA THR A 106 -2.24 -5.98 -1.68
C THR A 106 -3.05 -6.36 -2.91
N ALA A 107 -3.89 -5.43 -3.41
CA ALA A 107 -4.64 -5.68 -4.63
C ALA A 107 -3.71 -5.91 -5.84
N ASP A 108 -2.59 -5.18 -5.91
CA ASP A 108 -1.59 -5.36 -6.97
C ASP A 108 -0.89 -6.72 -6.88
N HIS A 109 -0.54 -7.17 -5.66
CA HIS A 109 0.00 -8.51 -5.49
C HIS A 109 -1.00 -9.57 -5.93
N ALA A 110 -2.30 -9.38 -5.62
CA ALA A 110 -3.34 -10.31 -6.02
C ALA A 110 -3.55 -10.36 -7.55
N VAL A 111 -3.50 -9.21 -8.24
CA VAL A 111 -3.50 -9.19 -9.72
C VAL A 111 -2.33 -9.99 -10.27
N HIS A 112 -1.11 -9.73 -9.78
CA HIS A 112 0.07 -10.50 -10.19
C HIS A 112 -0.06 -12.01 -9.88
N ALA A 113 -0.65 -12.37 -8.73
CA ALA A 113 -0.90 -13.77 -8.39
C ALA A 113 -1.87 -14.44 -9.39
N ASN A 114 -2.91 -13.72 -9.82
CA ASN A 114 -3.83 -14.20 -10.83
C ASN A 114 -3.15 -14.40 -12.18
N GLU A 115 -2.32 -13.45 -12.62
CA GLU A 115 -1.51 -13.58 -13.85
C GLU A 115 -0.64 -14.84 -13.81
N LYS A 116 0.08 -15.07 -12.71
CA LYS A 116 0.92 -16.26 -12.52
C LYS A 116 0.13 -17.56 -12.46
N LEU A 117 -1.07 -17.53 -11.88
CA LEU A 117 -1.98 -18.68 -11.90
C LEU A 117 -2.39 -19.02 -13.33
N HIS A 118 -2.74 -18.03 -14.15
CA HIS A 118 -3.09 -18.24 -15.55
C HIS A 118 -1.91 -18.79 -16.37
N GLU A 119 -0.70 -18.23 -16.21
CA GLU A 119 0.52 -18.75 -16.84
C GLU A 119 0.74 -20.24 -16.50
N ALA A 120 0.60 -20.61 -15.23
CA ALA A 120 0.76 -21.99 -14.78
C ALA A 120 -0.30 -22.93 -15.39
N ILE A 121 -1.56 -22.49 -15.44
CA ILE A 121 -2.66 -23.25 -16.05
C ILE A 121 -2.38 -23.50 -17.54
N GLU A 122 -1.97 -22.48 -18.28
CA GLU A 122 -1.66 -22.63 -19.71
C GLU A 122 -0.47 -23.56 -19.94
N LYS A 123 0.59 -23.44 -19.12
CA LYS A 123 1.72 -24.38 -19.18
C LYS A 123 1.27 -25.83 -18.94
N MET A 124 0.43 -26.07 -17.94
CA MET A 124 -0.08 -27.42 -17.63
C MET A 124 -0.96 -27.99 -18.74
N LYS A 125 -1.70 -27.14 -19.47
CA LYS A 125 -2.46 -27.57 -20.66
C LYS A 125 -1.54 -27.99 -21.82
N GLY A 126 -0.34 -27.43 -21.89
CA GLY A 126 0.63 -27.67 -22.96
C GLY A 126 1.45 -28.96 -22.85
N GLY A 127 1.49 -29.60 -21.67
CA GLY A 127 2.30 -30.80 -21.40
C GLY A 127 3.62 -30.49 -20.71
#